data_AF-A0A3N9UWW1-F1
#
_entry.id   AF-A0A3N9UWW1-F1
#
_cell.length_a   1.000
_cell.length_b   1.000
_cell.length_c   1.000
_cell.angle_alpha   90.00
_cell.angle_beta   90.00
_cell.angle_gamma   90.00
#
_symmetry.space_group_name_H-M   'P 1'
#
loop_
_entity.id
_entity.type
_entity.pdbx_description
1 polymer ?
#
loop_
_entity_poly.entity_id
_entity_poly.type
_entity_poly.pdbx_seq_one_letter_code
_entity_poly.pdbx_strand_id
1 'polypeptide(L)'
;MIIAVSDVHLAEKADDWQVQEDDKKFADFLDYLASGPLKDGGELVLLGDIFDLWRRDFVNALIESEPIVSKLIDLGQKARIHYVVGNHDYHMLRMCELFSDRFPFRVSKDLRLQDGGKGFYFLHGYQLEVLANPYYKSMSAYETFAEGLCLAGDDTGNAADKLWETIEASKSALDGLKRLPANIKEALNSMMNSPDNRLSGSHKAHSLVDQVAMCEARTIYLGMNKGETLVFGHTHDPFYEENCRAINTGSWKKHPCRTYRYLEIIEGQAKPRIFQN
;
A
#
# COMPACT_ATOMS: atom_id res chain seq x y z
N MET A 1 -0.62 -13.21 16.94
CA MET A 1 -1.11 -13.44 15.57
C MET A 1 -1.27 -12.11 14.86
N ILE A 2 -0.74 -12.06 13.64
CA ILE A 2 -0.81 -10.90 12.75
C ILE A 2 -1.40 -11.39 11.42
N ILE A 3 -2.39 -10.68 10.89
CA ILE A 3 -2.93 -10.87 9.55
C ILE A 3 -2.54 -9.65 8.73
N ALA A 4 -2.01 -9.82 7.52
CA ALA A 4 -1.68 -8.72 6.62
C ALA A 4 -2.31 -8.90 5.24
N VAL A 5 -2.82 -7.82 4.66
CA VAL A 5 -3.42 -7.78 3.32
C VAL A 5 -3.04 -6.45 2.65
N SER A 6 -2.74 -6.47 1.35
CA SER A 6 -2.28 -5.31 0.59
C SER A 6 -3.03 -5.17 -0.73
N ASP A 7 -2.94 -3.99 -1.35
CA ASP A 7 -3.35 -3.74 -2.74
C ASP A 7 -4.80 -4.20 -3.00
N VAL A 8 -5.71 -3.71 -2.14
CA VAL A 8 -7.15 -3.98 -2.24
C VAL A 8 -7.79 -3.10 -3.31
N HIS A 9 -7.36 -1.84 -3.40
CA HIS A 9 -7.88 -0.82 -4.32
C HIS A 9 -9.41 -0.74 -4.30
N LEU A 10 -9.97 -0.53 -3.11
CA LEU A 10 -11.41 -0.30 -2.93
C LEU A 10 -11.88 0.88 -3.77
N ALA A 11 -13.08 0.72 -4.34
CA ALA A 11 -13.76 1.70 -5.17
C ALA A 11 -13.00 2.11 -6.46
N GLU A 12 -11.92 1.41 -6.85
CA GLU A 12 -11.07 1.71 -8.04
C GLU A 12 -11.87 2.11 -9.27
N LYS A 13 -13.00 1.45 -9.49
CA LYS A 13 -13.96 1.78 -10.54
C LYS A 13 -15.35 1.31 -10.16
N ALA A 14 -16.14 2.19 -9.55
CA ALA A 14 -17.44 1.87 -8.95
C ALA A 14 -18.44 1.20 -9.91
N ASP A 15 -18.42 1.54 -11.19
CA ASP A 15 -19.33 0.98 -12.21
C ASP A 15 -18.83 -0.36 -12.79
N ASP A 16 -17.64 -0.83 -12.40
CA ASP A 16 -17.08 -2.10 -12.87
C ASP A 16 -17.55 -3.26 -11.99
N TRP A 17 -18.29 -4.19 -12.60
CA TRP A 17 -18.85 -5.35 -11.89
C TRP A 17 -17.77 -6.20 -11.21
N GLN A 18 -16.57 -6.27 -11.77
CA GLN A 18 -15.48 -7.06 -11.21
C GLN A 18 -14.90 -6.39 -9.97
N VAL A 19 -14.79 -5.05 -9.98
CA VAL A 19 -14.39 -4.27 -8.80
C VAL A 19 -15.42 -4.41 -7.69
N GLN A 20 -16.71 -4.29 -8.01
CA GLN A 20 -17.78 -4.50 -7.02
C GLN A 20 -17.75 -5.90 -6.39
N GLU A 21 -17.44 -6.93 -7.18
CA GLU A 21 -17.27 -8.30 -6.67
C GLU A 21 -16.05 -8.40 -5.73
N ASP A 22 -14.92 -7.80 -6.10
CA ASP A 22 -13.69 -7.82 -5.31
C ASP A 22 -13.85 -7.05 -3.98
N ASP A 23 -14.53 -5.90 -4.00
CA ASP A 23 -14.88 -5.11 -2.80
C ASP A 23 -15.82 -5.90 -1.88
N LYS A 24 -16.83 -6.55 -2.44
CA LYS A 24 -17.72 -7.45 -1.68
C LYS A 24 -16.93 -8.61 -1.07
N LYS A 25 -16.00 -9.22 -1.81
CA LYS A 25 -15.15 -10.30 -1.29
C LYS A 25 -14.25 -9.82 -0.16
N PHE A 26 -13.79 -8.57 -0.21
CA PHE A 26 -13.06 -7.97 0.91
C PHE A 26 -13.96 -7.77 2.13
N ALA A 27 -15.22 -7.33 1.94
CA ALA A 27 -16.19 -7.25 3.03
C ALA A 27 -16.45 -8.63 3.68
N ASP A 28 -16.64 -9.69 2.88
CA ASP A 28 -16.77 -11.08 3.35
C ASP A 28 -15.52 -11.53 4.14
N PHE A 29 -14.33 -11.11 3.69
CA PHE A 29 -13.08 -11.41 4.37
C PHE A 29 -13.00 -10.76 5.75
N LEU A 30 -13.45 -9.51 5.91
CA LEU A 30 -13.52 -8.86 7.21
C LEU A 30 -14.47 -9.59 8.18
N ASP A 31 -15.60 -10.10 7.67
CA ASP A 31 -16.52 -10.92 8.47
C ASP A 31 -15.88 -12.24 8.91
N TYR A 32 -15.15 -12.90 7.99
CA TYR A 32 -14.34 -14.08 8.30
C TYR A 32 -13.31 -13.78 9.40
N LEU A 33 -12.57 -12.68 9.30
CA LEU A 33 -11.58 -12.28 10.30
C LEU A 33 -12.25 -12.04 11.66
N ALA A 34 -13.36 -11.29 11.69
CA ALA A 34 -14.06 -10.92 12.91
C ALA A 34 -14.70 -12.11 13.64
N SER A 35 -15.13 -13.14 12.91
CA SER A 35 -15.78 -14.35 13.45
C SER A 35 -14.80 -15.49 13.72
N GLY A 36 -13.63 -15.48 13.08
CA GLY A 36 -12.63 -16.54 13.16
C GLY A 36 -11.29 -16.03 13.70
N PRO A 37 -10.27 -15.80 12.86
CA PRO A 37 -8.91 -15.51 13.31
C PRO A 37 -8.80 -14.39 14.35
N LEU A 38 -9.49 -13.26 14.16
CA LEU A 38 -9.34 -12.08 15.01
C LEU A 38 -10.47 -11.94 16.06
N LYS A 39 -11.28 -12.98 16.28
CA LYS A 39 -12.44 -12.92 17.18
C LYS A 39 -12.08 -12.57 18.63
N ASP A 40 -10.92 -13.07 19.10
CA ASP A 40 -10.40 -12.90 20.47
C ASP A 40 -9.26 -11.85 20.50
N GLY A 41 -9.16 -11.03 19.45
CA GLY A 41 -8.10 -10.05 19.25
C GLY A 41 -6.97 -10.53 18.35
N GLY A 42 -5.92 -9.72 18.26
CA GLY A 42 -4.83 -9.89 17.30
C GLY A 42 -4.56 -8.58 16.56
N GLU A 43 -3.84 -8.68 15.45
CA GLU A 43 -3.42 -7.52 14.65
C GLU A 43 -3.80 -7.72 13.19
N LEU A 44 -4.44 -6.71 12.60
CA LEU A 44 -4.69 -6.60 11.17
C LEU A 44 -3.81 -5.49 10.61
N VAL A 45 -2.95 -5.83 9.67
CA VAL A 45 -2.12 -4.88 8.91
C VAL A 45 -2.75 -4.70 7.54
N LEU A 46 -3.31 -3.52 7.32
CA LEU A 46 -3.70 -3.03 6.02
C LEU A 46 -2.44 -2.44 5.36
N LEU A 47 -1.84 -3.18 4.43
CA LEU A 47 -0.48 -2.98 3.93
C LEU A 47 -0.45 -2.18 2.62
N GLY A 48 -1.07 -1.00 2.65
CA GLY A 48 -1.09 -0.01 1.59
C GLY A 48 -1.97 -0.36 0.40
N ASP A 49 -2.30 0.69 -0.36
CA ASP A 49 -3.18 0.66 -1.52
C ASP A 49 -4.52 -0.04 -1.21
N ILE A 50 -5.10 0.30 -0.06
CA ILE A 50 -6.41 -0.22 0.37
C ILE A 50 -7.52 0.53 -0.34
N PHE A 51 -7.41 1.85 -0.46
CA PHE A 51 -8.30 2.69 -1.25
C PHE A 51 -7.56 3.19 -2.49
N ASP A 52 -8.26 3.29 -3.62
CA ASP A 52 -7.66 3.85 -4.84
C ASP A 52 -7.96 5.33 -5.01
N LEU A 53 -7.25 6.19 -4.27
CA LEU A 53 -7.50 7.63 -4.30
C LEU A 53 -6.82 8.33 -5.49
N TRP A 54 -5.95 7.64 -6.23
CA TRP A 54 -5.37 8.19 -7.46
C TRP A 54 -6.38 8.24 -8.60
N ARG A 55 -7.35 7.32 -8.60
CA ARG A 55 -8.35 7.19 -9.66
C ARG A 55 -9.72 7.69 -9.23
N ARG A 56 -9.94 7.84 -7.93
CA ARG A 56 -11.22 8.20 -7.35
C ARG A 56 -11.13 9.47 -6.53
N ASP A 57 -12.16 10.30 -6.63
CA ASP A 57 -12.42 11.29 -5.61
C ASP A 57 -12.51 10.63 -4.23
N PHE A 58 -11.74 11.17 -3.29
CA PHE A 58 -11.60 10.61 -1.96
C PHE A 58 -12.91 10.48 -1.20
N VAL A 59 -13.81 11.47 -1.33
CA VAL A 59 -15.10 11.46 -0.63
C VAL A 59 -15.99 10.38 -1.24
N ASN A 60 -16.04 10.29 -2.57
CA ASN A 60 -16.81 9.26 -3.26
C ASN A 60 -16.30 7.84 -2.92
N ALA A 61 -14.99 7.62 -2.94
CA ALA A 61 -14.40 6.32 -2.60
C ALA A 61 -14.76 5.86 -1.18
N LEU A 62 -14.76 6.78 -0.21
CA LEU A 62 -15.18 6.48 1.16
C LEU A 62 -16.67 6.19 1.29
N ILE A 63 -17.54 6.95 0.59
CA ILE A 63 -18.99 6.72 0.60
C ILE A 63 -19.33 5.37 -0.02
N GLU A 64 -18.72 5.05 -1.17
CA GLU A 64 -18.90 3.77 -1.88
C GLU A 64 -18.42 2.58 -1.05
N SER A 65 -17.36 2.80 -0.25
CA SER A 65 -16.78 1.79 0.63
C SER A 65 -17.34 1.79 2.06
N GLU A 66 -18.42 2.54 2.34
CA GLU A 66 -18.98 2.69 3.69
C GLU A 66 -19.22 1.34 4.40
N PRO A 67 -19.78 0.29 3.75
CA PRO A 67 -19.99 -0.99 4.42
C PRO A 67 -18.68 -1.64 4.90
N ILE A 68 -17.59 -1.44 4.17
CA ILE A 68 -16.26 -1.97 4.51
C ILE A 68 -15.62 -1.13 5.60
N VAL A 69 -15.72 0.20 5.51
CA VAL A 69 -15.24 1.12 6.56
C VAL A 69 -15.91 0.82 7.90
N SER A 70 -17.23 0.62 7.89
CA SER A 70 -18.00 0.25 9.08
C SER A 70 -17.50 -1.07 9.70
N LYS A 71 -17.28 -2.11 8.88
CA LYS A 71 -16.69 -3.38 9.34
C LYS A 71 -15.29 -3.23 9.90
N LEU A 72 -14.44 -2.38 9.31
CA LEU A 72 -13.10 -2.11 9.84
C LEU A 72 -13.18 -1.41 11.20
N ILE A 73 -14.07 -0.42 11.37
CA ILE A 73 -14.27 0.27 12.65
C ILE A 73 -14.72 -0.73 13.73
N ASP A 74 -15.70 -1.59 13.41
CA ASP A 74 -16.19 -2.62 14.34
C ASP A 74 -15.13 -3.65 14.69
N LEU A 75 -14.34 -4.11 13.70
CA LEU A 75 -13.21 -5.01 13.93
C LEU A 75 -12.15 -4.36 14.81
N GLY A 76 -11.91 -3.06 14.65
CA GLY A 76 -10.99 -2.25 15.46
C GLY A 76 -11.33 -2.20 16.95
N GLN A 77 -12.58 -2.52 17.33
CA GLN A 77 -12.97 -2.64 18.74
C GLN A 77 -12.44 -3.93 19.40
N LYS A 78 -12.08 -4.94 18.60
CA LYS A 78 -11.63 -6.27 19.07
C LYS A 78 -10.16 -6.53 18.75
N ALA A 79 -9.69 -6.09 17.58
CA ALA A 79 -8.34 -6.29 17.08
C ALA A 79 -7.64 -4.95 16.81
N ARG A 80 -6.31 -4.94 16.88
CA ARG A 80 -5.53 -3.75 16.53
C ARG A 80 -5.42 -3.64 15.02
N ILE A 81 -5.95 -2.55 14.45
CA ILE A 81 -5.80 -2.26 13.02
C ILE A 81 -4.66 -1.27 12.82
N HIS A 82 -3.69 -1.69 12.02
CA HIS A 82 -2.57 -0.89 11.57
C HIS A 82 -2.75 -0.61 10.08
N TYR A 83 -2.76 0.66 9.71
CA TYR A 83 -2.85 1.11 8.33
C TYR A 83 -1.47 1.60 7.90
N VAL A 84 -0.79 0.80 7.10
CA VAL A 84 0.43 1.22 6.41
C VAL A 84 -0.01 1.84 5.09
N VAL A 85 0.34 3.09 4.82
CA VAL A 85 -0.07 3.72 3.55
C VAL A 85 0.74 3.19 2.37
N GLY A 86 0.05 3.01 1.26
CA GLY A 86 0.64 2.85 -0.05
C GLY A 86 0.69 4.18 -0.79
N ASN A 87 1.00 4.12 -2.07
CA ASN A 87 1.06 5.33 -2.88
C ASN A 87 -0.34 5.78 -3.33
N HIS A 88 -1.28 4.87 -3.55
CA HIS A 88 -2.66 5.20 -3.97
C HIS A 88 -3.50 5.82 -2.85
N ASP A 89 -3.15 5.57 -1.60
CA ASP A 89 -3.88 6.07 -0.41
C ASP A 89 -3.00 6.89 0.53
N TYR A 90 -1.90 7.45 0.01
CA TYR A 90 -0.90 8.19 0.79
C TYR A 90 -1.50 9.34 1.61
N HIS A 91 -2.57 9.98 1.11
CA HIS A 91 -3.26 11.07 1.81
C HIS A 91 -3.90 10.65 3.15
N MET A 92 -4.07 9.35 3.42
CA MET A 92 -4.54 8.85 4.72
C MET A 92 -3.62 9.26 5.88
N LEU A 93 -2.31 9.44 5.65
CA LEU A 93 -1.40 9.99 6.66
C LEU A 93 -1.84 11.38 7.10
N ARG A 94 -2.12 12.25 6.14
CA ARG A 94 -2.50 13.64 6.40
C ARG A 94 -3.81 13.71 7.17
N MET A 95 -4.76 12.84 6.81
CA MET A 95 -6.02 12.72 7.53
C MET A 95 -5.78 12.27 8.98
N CYS A 96 -4.97 11.23 9.19
CA CYS A 96 -4.62 10.77 10.53
C CYS A 96 -3.93 11.86 11.37
N GLU A 97 -3.03 12.66 10.79
CA GLU A 97 -2.41 13.80 11.48
C GLU A 97 -3.44 14.83 11.96
N LEU A 98 -4.37 15.22 11.06
CA LEU A 98 -5.39 16.23 11.34
C LEU A 98 -6.39 15.79 12.43
N PHE A 99 -6.74 14.50 12.45
CA PHE A 99 -7.71 13.97 13.42
C PHE A 99 -7.06 13.37 14.67
N SER A 100 -5.75 13.09 14.62
CA SER A 100 -4.95 12.53 15.72
C SER A 100 -5.67 11.31 16.35
N ASP A 101 -5.91 11.34 17.66
CA ASP A 101 -6.53 10.23 18.41
C ASP A 101 -8.00 9.92 18.01
N ARG A 102 -8.61 10.74 17.16
CA ARG A 102 -9.98 10.50 16.66
C ARG A 102 -10.01 9.70 15.35
N PHE A 103 -8.85 9.46 14.72
CA PHE A 103 -8.80 8.62 13.53
C PHE A 103 -8.99 7.14 13.92
N PRO A 104 -9.85 6.37 13.22
CA PRO A 104 -10.23 5.03 13.66
C PRO A 104 -9.09 3.99 13.64
N PHE A 105 -7.99 4.28 12.93
CA PHE A 105 -6.87 3.37 12.74
C PHE A 105 -5.54 4.04 13.08
N ARG A 106 -4.51 3.24 13.38
CA ARG A 106 -3.14 3.75 13.46
C ARG A 106 -2.55 3.81 12.07
N VAL A 107 -2.37 5.01 11.52
CA VAL A 107 -1.82 5.21 10.18
C VAL A 107 -0.32 5.51 10.26
N SER A 108 0.46 4.88 9.37
CA SER A 108 1.93 5.01 9.34
C SER A 108 2.48 4.70 7.95
N LYS A 109 3.75 5.08 7.69
CA LYS A 109 4.47 4.70 6.44
C LYS A 109 5.09 3.31 6.52
N ASP A 110 5.41 2.90 7.73
CA ASP A 110 6.02 1.63 8.05
C ASP A 110 5.58 1.18 9.44
N LEU A 111 5.64 -0.12 9.68
CA LEU A 111 5.23 -0.72 10.94
C LEU A 111 6.20 -1.84 11.33
N ARG A 112 6.58 -1.88 12.61
CA ARG A 112 7.34 -2.99 13.20
C ARG A 112 6.47 -3.73 14.19
N LEU A 113 6.33 -5.03 14.00
CA LEU A 113 5.63 -5.93 14.91
C LEU A 113 6.55 -7.09 15.29
N GLN A 114 6.22 -7.76 16.41
CA GLN A 114 6.90 -8.96 16.85
C GLN A 114 5.90 -10.07 17.11
N ASP A 115 6.21 -11.28 16.68
CA ASP A 115 5.42 -12.47 16.96
C ASP A 115 6.36 -13.68 17.00
N GLY A 116 6.20 -14.56 18.00
CA GLY A 116 7.08 -15.72 18.20
C GLY A 116 8.58 -15.39 18.36
N GLY A 117 8.92 -14.21 18.89
CA GLY A 117 10.30 -13.76 19.05
C GLY A 117 10.99 -13.32 17.75
N LYS A 118 10.27 -13.25 16.63
CA LYS A 118 10.76 -12.70 15.36
C LYS A 118 10.18 -11.31 15.11
N GLY A 119 11.00 -10.42 14.55
CA GLY A 119 10.58 -9.08 14.14
C GLY A 119 10.13 -9.07 12.68
N PHE A 120 9.05 -8.36 12.40
CA PHE A 120 8.49 -8.15 11.07
C PHE A 120 8.44 -6.66 10.78
N TYR A 121 8.94 -6.27 9.60
CA TYR A 121 8.95 -4.90 9.11
C TYR A 121 8.02 -4.78 7.92
N PHE A 122 6.96 -4.01 8.08
CA PHE A 122 5.91 -3.80 7.09
C PHE A 122 6.08 -2.43 6.44
N LEU A 123 6.10 -2.42 5.11
CA LEU A 123 5.99 -1.22 4.27
C LEU A 123 5.21 -1.59 3.01
N HIS A 124 4.62 -0.62 2.31
CA HIS A 124 3.81 -0.96 1.14
C HIS A 124 4.63 -1.53 -0.03
N GLY A 125 5.76 -0.90 -0.39
CA GLY A 125 6.66 -1.42 -1.43
C GLY A 125 7.07 -0.43 -2.50
N TYR A 126 6.34 0.69 -2.68
CA TYR A 126 6.77 1.78 -3.59
C TYR A 126 8.18 2.29 -3.24
N GLN A 127 8.61 2.16 -1.98
CA GLN A 127 9.95 2.53 -1.55
C GLN A 127 11.03 1.73 -2.29
N LEU A 128 10.80 0.44 -2.52
CA LEU A 128 11.69 -0.42 -3.28
C LEU A 128 11.71 -0.03 -4.76
N GLU A 129 10.56 0.35 -5.32
CA GLU A 129 10.47 0.84 -6.69
C GLU A 129 11.28 2.12 -6.88
N VAL A 130 11.15 3.08 -5.96
CA VAL A 130 11.94 4.32 -5.99
C VAL A 130 13.44 4.02 -5.94
N LEU A 131 13.88 3.04 -5.14
CA LEU A 131 15.29 2.63 -5.08
C LEU A 131 15.75 1.91 -6.36
N ALA A 132 14.88 1.10 -6.95
CA ALA A 132 15.13 0.36 -8.19
C ALA A 132 15.08 1.26 -9.43
N ASN A 133 14.43 2.42 -9.36
CA ASN A 133 14.28 3.33 -10.49
C ASN A 133 15.65 3.91 -10.92
N PRO A 134 16.08 3.73 -12.18
CA PRO A 134 17.39 4.18 -12.65
C PRO A 134 17.47 5.69 -12.88
N TYR A 135 16.33 6.38 -13.03
CA TYR A 135 16.27 7.80 -13.34
C TYR A 135 16.02 8.67 -12.12
N TYR A 136 15.21 8.18 -11.18
CA TYR A 136 14.75 9.00 -10.07
C TYR A 136 14.60 8.23 -8.76
N LYS A 137 15.33 8.66 -7.74
CA LYS A 137 15.43 7.99 -6.43
C LYS A 137 15.04 8.88 -5.25
N SER A 138 14.30 9.95 -5.48
CA SER A 138 13.88 10.85 -4.39
C SER A 138 12.56 10.37 -3.78
N MET A 139 12.65 9.81 -2.57
CA MET A 139 11.46 9.37 -1.83
C MET A 139 10.50 10.53 -1.56
N SER A 140 11.02 11.68 -1.10
CA SER A 140 10.19 12.82 -0.71
C SER A 140 9.36 13.37 -1.87
N ALA A 141 9.93 13.40 -3.06
CA ALA A 141 9.21 13.87 -4.23
C ALA A 141 8.18 12.83 -4.72
N TYR A 142 8.52 11.54 -4.72
CA TYR A 142 7.56 10.49 -5.03
C TYR A 142 6.37 10.53 -4.08
N GLU A 143 6.62 10.65 -2.78
CA GLU A 143 5.58 10.80 -1.74
C GLU A 143 4.73 12.07 -1.94
N THR A 144 5.36 13.21 -2.32
CA THR A 144 4.63 14.46 -2.64
C THR A 144 3.69 14.27 -3.83
N PHE A 145 4.15 13.57 -4.88
CA PHE A 145 3.31 13.25 -6.03
C PHE A 145 2.20 12.28 -5.69
N ALA A 146 2.50 11.25 -4.89
CA ALA A 146 1.51 10.29 -4.44
C ALA A 146 0.37 10.97 -3.66
N GLU A 147 0.71 11.87 -2.72
CA GLU A 147 -0.30 12.64 -1.98
C GLU A 147 -1.14 13.51 -2.91
N GLY A 148 -0.50 14.26 -3.82
CA GLY A 148 -1.24 15.17 -4.68
C GLY A 148 -2.11 14.43 -5.71
N LEU A 149 -1.72 13.24 -6.17
CA LEU A 149 -2.58 12.38 -6.99
C LEU A 149 -3.83 11.95 -6.22
N CYS A 150 -3.72 11.64 -4.91
CA CYS A 150 -4.90 11.37 -4.07
C CYS A 150 -5.88 12.55 -4.01
N LEU A 151 -5.40 13.78 -4.19
CA LEU A 151 -6.20 15.01 -4.13
C LEU A 151 -6.75 15.46 -5.48
N ALA A 152 -6.26 14.89 -6.60
CA ALA A 152 -6.71 15.27 -7.94
C ALA A 152 -8.13 14.78 -8.26
N GLY A 153 -8.57 13.71 -7.60
CA GLY A 153 -9.91 13.12 -7.75
C GLY A 153 -10.17 12.44 -9.10
N ASP A 154 -11.44 12.35 -9.50
CA ASP A 154 -11.90 11.59 -10.68
C ASP A 154 -11.38 12.09 -12.05
N ASP A 155 -10.78 13.28 -12.11
CA ASP A 155 -10.37 13.93 -13.37
C ASP A 155 -8.97 13.49 -13.84
N THR A 156 -8.83 12.17 -14.07
CA THR A 156 -7.56 11.51 -14.43
C THR A 156 -6.98 11.96 -15.78
N GLY A 157 -7.78 12.57 -16.67
CA GLY A 157 -7.36 12.99 -18.01
C GLY A 157 -6.33 14.13 -18.04
N ASN A 158 -6.34 14.99 -17.02
CA ASN A 158 -5.40 16.12 -16.85
C ASN A 158 -4.71 16.11 -15.48
N ALA A 159 -4.78 14.99 -14.74
CA ALA A 159 -4.31 14.91 -13.35
C ALA A 159 -2.83 15.29 -13.20
N ALA A 160 -1.96 14.86 -14.12
CA ALA A 160 -0.54 15.21 -14.08
C ALA A 160 -0.29 16.73 -14.23
N ASP A 161 -1.06 17.41 -15.09
CA ASP A 161 -0.92 18.85 -15.31
C ASP A 161 -1.48 19.66 -14.13
N LYS A 162 -2.65 19.28 -13.59
CA LYS A 162 -3.23 19.90 -12.39
C LYS A 162 -2.40 19.68 -11.13
N LEU A 163 -1.87 18.47 -10.98
CA LEU A 163 -0.98 18.11 -9.89
C LEU A 163 0.30 18.95 -9.94
N TRP A 164 0.88 19.11 -11.13
CA TRP A 164 2.06 19.93 -11.32
C TRP A 164 1.81 21.40 -10.94
N GLU A 165 0.73 22.00 -11.43
CA GLU A 165 0.34 23.37 -11.07
C GLU A 165 0.12 23.53 -9.55
N THR A 166 -0.51 22.55 -8.91
CA THR A 166 -0.78 22.56 -7.46
C THR A 166 0.51 22.47 -6.65
N ILE A 167 1.47 21.66 -7.11
CA ILE A 167 2.78 21.50 -6.47
C ILE A 167 3.65 22.76 -6.65
N GLU A 168 3.67 23.37 -7.85
CA GLU A 168 4.37 24.64 -8.10
C GLU A 168 3.82 25.79 -7.24
N ALA A 169 2.50 25.81 -7.01
CA ALA A 169 1.85 26.81 -6.17
C ALA A 169 2.20 26.67 -4.67
N SER A 170 2.67 25.50 -4.22
CA SER A 170 3.02 25.24 -2.83
C SER A 170 4.49 25.55 -2.52
N LYS A 171 4.74 26.68 -1.85
CA LYS A 171 6.08 27.09 -1.40
C LYS A 171 6.78 26.08 -0.48
N SER A 172 6.02 25.28 0.26
CA SER A 172 6.57 24.22 1.13
C SER A 172 6.91 22.94 0.37
N ALA A 173 6.14 22.60 -0.68
CA ALA A 173 6.46 21.48 -1.55
C ALA A 173 7.73 21.77 -2.36
N LEU A 174 7.93 23.03 -2.80
CA LEU A 174 9.11 23.49 -3.52
C LEU A 174 10.45 23.19 -2.82
N ASP A 175 10.47 23.11 -1.48
CA ASP A 175 11.69 22.78 -0.72
C ASP A 175 12.08 21.30 -0.81
N GLY A 176 11.09 20.39 -0.84
CA GLY A 176 11.29 18.96 -1.13
C GLY A 176 11.53 18.67 -2.63
N LEU A 177 11.15 19.62 -3.48
CA LEU A 177 11.28 19.63 -4.92
C LEU A 177 12.63 20.16 -5.44
N LYS A 178 13.54 20.64 -4.57
CA LYS A 178 14.87 21.16 -4.95
C LYS A 178 15.78 20.16 -5.70
N ARG A 179 15.37 18.89 -5.81
CA ARG A 179 16.09 17.80 -6.49
C ARG A 179 15.22 17.08 -7.53
N LEU A 180 14.31 17.78 -8.18
CA LEU A 180 13.49 17.20 -9.24
C LEU A 180 14.28 16.96 -10.54
N PRO A 181 13.87 15.97 -11.34
CA PRO A 181 14.42 15.75 -12.67
C PRO A 181 13.98 16.85 -13.64
N ALA A 182 14.66 16.98 -14.78
CA ALA A 182 14.30 17.95 -15.82
C ALA A 182 12.91 17.68 -16.46
N ASN A 183 12.42 16.43 -16.41
CA ASN A 183 11.17 15.99 -17.06
C ASN A 183 10.18 15.38 -16.05
N ILE A 184 9.65 16.20 -15.14
CA ILE A 184 8.74 15.75 -14.07
C ILE A 184 7.41 15.23 -14.62
N LYS A 185 6.92 15.83 -15.69
CA LYS A 185 5.69 15.39 -16.36
C LYS A 185 5.78 13.94 -16.83
N GLU A 186 6.94 13.53 -17.36
CA GLU A 186 7.16 12.12 -17.75
C GLU A 186 7.22 11.20 -16.53
N ALA A 187 7.84 11.64 -15.43
CA ALA A 187 7.86 10.88 -14.18
C ALA A 187 6.43 10.67 -13.62
N LEU A 188 5.62 11.73 -13.58
CA LEU A 188 4.21 11.69 -13.16
C LEU A 188 3.38 10.76 -14.05
N ASN A 189 3.49 10.92 -15.36
CA ASN A 189 2.80 10.04 -16.32
C ASN A 189 3.24 8.59 -16.15
N SER A 190 4.51 8.33 -15.83
CA SER A 190 4.99 6.98 -15.59
C SER A 190 4.36 6.36 -14.35
N MET A 191 4.18 7.13 -13.27
CA MET A 191 3.57 6.68 -12.01
C MET A 191 2.10 6.28 -12.17
N MET A 192 1.35 6.97 -13.04
CA MET A 192 -0.07 6.68 -13.26
C MET A 192 -0.34 5.34 -13.98
N ASN A 193 0.69 4.72 -14.56
CA ASN A 193 0.55 3.39 -15.18
C ASN A 193 0.37 2.29 -14.12
N SER A 194 -0.28 1.18 -14.50
CA SER A 194 -0.42 0.02 -13.62
C SER A 194 0.95 -0.51 -13.15
N PRO A 195 1.05 -1.14 -11.96
CA PRO A 195 2.28 -1.77 -11.50
C PRO A 195 2.91 -2.69 -12.55
N ASP A 196 2.11 -3.48 -13.26
CA ASP A 196 2.60 -4.33 -14.36
C ASP A 196 3.35 -3.54 -15.44
N ASN A 197 2.78 -2.42 -15.89
CA ASN A 197 3.38 -1.59 -16.93
C ASN A 197 4.62 -0.86 -16.42
N ARG A 198 4.62 -0.42 -15.16
CA ARG A 198 5.77 0.26 -14.52
C ARG A 198 6.93 -0.70 -14.26
N LEU A 199 6.63 -1.90 -13.79
CA LEU A 199 7.63 -2.87 -13.32
C LEU A 199 8.14 -3.79 -14.44
N SER A 200 7.29 -4.14 -15.40
CA SER A 200 7.61 -5.06 -16.51
C SER A 200 8.00 -4.35 -17.82
N GLY A 201 7.94 -3.02 -17.85
CA GLY A 201 8.32 -2.21 -19.01
C GLY A 201 9.83 -2.19 -19.31
N SER A 202 10.27 -1.17 -20.05
CA SER A 202 11.64 -1.00 -20.59
C SER A 202 12.79 -1.11 -19.57
N HIS A 203 12.50 -1.05 -18.26
CA HIS A 203 13.49 -0.98 -17.20
C HIS A 203 13.57 -2.23 -16.32
N LYS A 204 12.70 -3.22 -16.52
CA LYS A 204 12.66 -4.47 -15.73
C LYS A 204 12.74 -4.22 -14.21
N ALA A 205 12.10 -3.15 -13.74
CA ALA A 205 12.19 -2.72 -12.36
C ALA A 205 11.66 -3.79 -11.39
N HIS A 206 10.75 -4.66 -11.82
CA HIS A 206 10.28 -5.82 -11.04
C HIS A 206 11.44 -6.65 -10.49
N SER A 207 12.34 -7.09 -11.38
CA SER A 207 13.45 -7.95 -10.99
C SER A 207 14.42 -7.27 -10.03
N LEU A 208 14.55 -5.94 -10.11
CA LEU A 208 15.43 -5.18 -9.23
C LEU A 208 14.75 -4.89 -7.89
N VAL A 209 13.44 -4.64 -7.87
CA VAL A 209 12.63 -4.54 -6.65
C VAL A 209 12.78 -5.81 -5.82
N ASP A 210 12.60 -6.98 -6.43
CA ASP A 210 12.73 -8.27 -5.75
C ASP A 210 14.17 -8.50 -5.27
N GLN A 211 15.17 -8.17 -6.10
CA GLN A 211 16.59 -8.25 -5.69
C GLN A 211 16.92 -7.34 -4.51
N VAL A 212 16.41 -6.10 -4.49
CA VAL A 212 16.58 -5.19 -3.36
C VAL A 212 15.87 -5.73 -2.13
N ALA A 213 14.63 -6.22 -2.27
CA ALA A 213 13.87 -6.82 -1.18
C ALA A 213 14.57 -8.06 -0.58
N MET A 214 15.25 -8.86 -1.39
CA MET A 214 15.97 -10.06 -0.94
C MET A 214 17.39 -9.77 -0.44
N CYS A 215 18.00 -8.65 -0.82
CA CYS A 215 19.37 -8.31 -0.44
C CYS A 215 19.44 -7.75 0.99
N GLU A 216 20.47 -8.12 1.75
CA GLU A 216 20.75 -7.58 3.10
C GLU A 216 20.99 -6.05 3.10
N ALA A 217 21.46 -5.49 1.98
CA ALA A 217 21.69 -4.05 1.84
C ALA A 217 20.43 -3.20 2.02
N ARG A 218 19.24 -3.80 1.88
CA ARG A 218 17.96 -3.13 2.15
C ARG A 218 17.87 -2.55 3.56
N THR A 219 18.58 -3.13 4.52
CA THR A 219 18.62 -2.65 5.91
C THR A 219 19.11 -1.20 6.01
N ILE A 220 20.04 -0.81 5.14
CA ILE A 220 20.58 0.56 5.08
C ILE A 220 19.53 1.52 4.51
N TYR A 221 18.90 1.15 3.40
CA TYR A 221 18.02 2.07 2.65
C TYR A 221 16.61 2.15 3.22
N LEU A 222 16.13 1.08 3.87
CA LEU A 222 14.80 1.00 4.45
C LEU A 222 14.80 1.22 5.97
N GLY A 223 15.97 1.39 6.59
CA GLY A 223 16.08 1.55 8.04
C GLY A 223 15.63 0.32 8.83
N MET A 224 15.75 -0.89 8.26
CA MET A 224 15.38 -2.13 8.95
C MET A 224 16.42 -2.49 10.01
N ASN A 225 15.96 -3.11 11.09
CA ASN A 225 16.87 -3.75 12.04
C ASN A 225 17.39 -5.06 11.46
N LYS A 226 18.61 -5.43 11.87
CA LYS A 226 19.23 -6.69 11.45
C LYS A 226 18.35 -7.86 11.84
N GLY A 227 17.98 -8.66 10.85
CA GLY A 227 17.27 -9.91 11.02
C GLY A 227 15.74 -9.81 11.07
N GLU A 228 15.17 -8.61 10.89
CA GLU A 228 13.74 -8.45 10.63
C GLU A 228 13.34 -9.08 9.28
N THR A 229 12.13 -9.62 9.21
CA THR A 229 11.51 -10.06 7.96
C THR A 229 10.80 -8.89 7.31
N LEU A 230 11.18 -8.55 6.08
CA LEU A 230 10.48 -7.55 5.27
C LEU A 230 9.15 -8.15 4.77
N VAL A 231 8.06 -7.42 4.96
CA VAL A 231 6.74 -7.74 4.42
C VAL A 231 6.24 -6.53 3.63
N PHE A 232 5.91 -6.73 2.37
CA PHE A 232 5.45 -5.67 1.48
C PHE A 232 4.46 -6.18 0.43
N GLY A 233 3.77 -5.28 -0.26
CA GLY A 233 2.88 -5.54 -1.40
C GLY A 233 3.38 -4.82 -2.67
N HIS A 234 2.53 -4.00 -3.30
CA HIS A 234 2.84 -3.04 -4.37
C HIS A 234 3.12 -3.62 -5.76
N THR A 235 3.90 -4.70 -5.86
CA THR A 235 4.20 -5.29 -7.19
C THR A 235 3.10 -6.19 -7.71
N HIS A 236 2.13 -6.54 -6.84
CA HIS A 236 1.07 -7.51 -7.08
C HIS A 236 1.56 -8.95 -7.38
N ASP A 237 2.87 -9.20 -7.44
CA ASP A 237 3.46 -10.52 -7.70
C ASP A 237 3.99 -11.14 -6.40
N PRO A 238 3.22 -12.06 -5.78
CA PRO A 238 3.54 -12.60 -4.47
C PRO A 238 4.72 -13.58 -4.52
N PHE A 239 5.66 -13.41 -3.61
CA PHE A 239 6.73 -14.39 -3.34
C PHE A 239 7.00 -14.51 -1.85
N TYR A 240 7.62 -15.62 -1.47
CA TYR A 240 8.00 -15.90 -0.10
C TYR A 240 9.38 -16.51 -0.05
N GLU A 241 10.37 -15.75 0.41
CA GLU A 241 11.76 -16.16 0.45
C GLU A 241 12.29 -16.12 1.89
N GLU A 242 12.11 -17.23 2.61
CA GLU A 242 12.49 -17.36 4.02
C GLU A 242 13.99 -17.14 4.23
N ASN A 243 14.84 -17.65 3.33
CA ASN A 243 16.29 -17.48 3.39
C ASN A 243 16.70 -16.01 3.33
N CYS A 244 15.98 -15.22 2.53
CA CYS A 244 16.22 -13.81 2.36
C CYS A 244 15.42 -12.95 3.34
N ARG A 245 14.51 -13.55 4.12
CA ARG A 245 13.57 -12.87 5.03
C ARG A 245 12.79 -11.75 4.33
N ALA A 246 12.22 -12.08 3.17
CA ALA A 246 11.44 -11.17 2.36
C ALA A 246 10.13 -11.84 1.92
N ILE A 247 9.02 -11.13 2.11
CA ILE A 247 7.69 -11.60 1.80
C ILE A 247 7.00 -10.51 1.00
N ASN A 248 6.54 -10.86 -0.20
CA ASN A 248 5.61 -10.06 -0.97
C ASN A 248 4.21 -10.67 -0.85
N THR A 249 3.26 -9.91 -0.30
CA THR A 249 1.88 -10.35 -0.08
C THR A 249 1.10 -10.48 -1.39
N GLY A 250 1.60 -9.90 -2.47
CA GLY A 250 0.92 -9.80 -3.75
C GLY A 250 -0.16 -8.73 -3.67
N SER A 251 -1.38 -9.09 -4.07
CA SER A 251 -2.54 -8.19 -4.01
C SER A 251 -3.83 -8.95 -3.74
N TRP A 252 -4.88 -8.21 -3.42
CA TRP A 252 -6.25 -8.73 -3.34
C TRP A 252 -6.82 -8.97 -4.75
N LYS A 253 -6.29 -10.00 -5.44
CA LYS A 253 -6.72 -10.40 -6.80
C LYS A 253 -6.57 -9.31 -7.87
N LYS A 254 -5.63 -8.37 -7.69
CA LYS A 254 -5.26 -7.41 -8.74
C LYS A 254 -4.17 -8.02 -9.61
N HIS A 255 -4.30 -7.89 -10.93
CA HIS A 255 -3.35 -8.47 -11.88
C HIS A 255 -1.89 -8.12 -11.49
N PRO A 256 -0.95 -9.10 -11.51
CA PRO A 256 -1.09 -10.47 -12.03
C PRO A 256 -1.65 -11.48 -11.02
N CYS A 257 -1.91 -11.08 -9.77
CA CYS A 257 -2.51 -11.94 -8.76
C CYS A 257 -3.94 -12.33 -9.16
N ARG A 258 -4.24 -13.63 -9.12
CA ARG A 258 -5.54 -14.19 -9.55
C ARG A 258 -6.41 -14.69 -8.39
N THR A 259 -5.96 -14.49 -7.16
CA THR A 259 -6.57 -15.04 -5.96
C THR A 259 -6.60 -14.00 -4.86
N TYR A 260 -7.60 -14.04 -3.98
CA TYR A 260 -7.69 -13.17 -2.81
C TYR A 260 -6.67 -13.61 -1.76
N ARG A 261 -5.48 -13.01 -1.76
CA ARG A 261 -4.38 -13.40 -0.88
C ARG A 261 -4.31 -12.54 0.37
N TYR A 262 -3.86 -13.16 1.45
CA TYR A 262 -3.44 -12.48 2.68
C TYR A 262 -2.31 -13.28 3.32
N LEU A 263 -1.60 -12.66 4.26
CA LEU A 263 -0.54 -13.29 5.04
C LEU A 263 -1.03 -13.53 6.46
N GLU A 264 -0.78 -14.73 6.97
CA GLU A 264 -1.03 -15.08 8.37
C GLU A 264 0.31 -15.33 9.07
N ILE A 265 0.53 -14.67 10.21
CA ILE A 265 1.73 -14.83 11.03
C ILE A 265 1.33 -15.30 12.42
N ILE A 266 1.77 -16.50 12.78
CA ILE A 266 1.50 -17.14 14.06
C ILE A 266 2.78 -17.80 14.57
N GLU A 267 3.17 -17.50 15.80
CA GLU A 267 4.39 -17.98 16.43
C GLU A 267 5.65 -17.75 15.57
N GLY A 268 5.71 -16.57 14.93
CA GLY A 268 6.80 -16.18 14.04
C GLY A 268 6.86 -16.97 12.72
N GLN A 269 5.85 -17.78 12.41
CA GLN A 269 5.71 -18.43 11.10
C GLN A 269 4.75 -17.62 10.24
N ALA A 270 5.29 -17.02 9.17
CA ALA A 270 4.49 -16.31 8.18
C ALA A 270 4.08 -17.28 7.06
N LYS A 271 2.78 -17.41 6.80
CA LYS A 271 2.21 -18.32 5.80
C LYS A 271 1.24 -17.56 4.88
N PRO A 272 1.44 -17.58 3.56
CA PRO A 272 0.46 -17.02 2.64
C PRO A 272 -0.81 -17.88 2.67
N ARG A 273 -1.95 -17.22 2.63
CA ARG A 273 -3.28 -17.82 2.62
C ARG A 273 -4.08 -17.28 1.45
N ILE A 274 -5.07 -18.06 1.03
CA ILE A 274 -6.04 -17.66 0.01
C ILE A 274 -7.39 -17.67 0.69
N PHE A 275 -8.11 -16.54 0.61
CA PHE A 275 -9.48 -16.46 1.03
C PHE A 275 -10.39 -17.09 -0.04
N GLN A 276 -11.13 -18.13 0.36
CA GLN A 276 -12.14 -18.78 -0.46
C GLN A 276 -13.40 -18.81 0.41
N ASN A 277 -14.37 -17.95 0.08
CA ASN A 277 -15.73 -18.03 0.64
C ASN A 277 -16.50 -19.12 -0.10
#